data_AF-N6YXH1-F1
#
_entry.id   AF-N6YXH1-F1
#
_cell.length_a   1.000
_cell.length_b   1.000
_cell.length_c   1.000
_cell.angle_alpha   90.00
_cell.angle_beta   90.00
_cell.angle_gamma   90.00
#
_symmetry.space_group_name_H-M   'P 1'
#
loop_
_entity.id
_entity.type
_entity.pdbx_description
1 polymer ?
#
loop_
_entity_poly.entity_id
_entity_poly.type
_entity_poly.pdbx_seq_one_letter_code
_entity_poly.pdbx_strand_id
1 'polypeptide(L)'
;APAGALDLPGTPGAALARRAIDPPPWHRFPRGALAGDFLHDLLEWLAAEGFALAGNEGMEAALRRRCERAGHGERADELVEWMRALLAARLPSLGAALQDLRVLITEMEFWLPSAHLQAQAVDALCQRRLLNGQPRPALPQRELHGMLMGFADLVFEHEGRYWVLDYKSNSLGQDGAAYDHAALEAAMAHHRYDVQAAIYLLALHRLLRARLGAAYEPARQLGGALYFFLRGIDGPARGEYAIPATPALLELLDTLDHLLADEASLA
;
A
#
# COMPACT_ATOMS: atom_id res chain seq x y z
N ALA A 1 11.33 61.43 -38.68
CA ALA A 1 10.76 60.93 -37.41
C ALA A 1 9.35 61.51 -37.25
N PRO A 2 8.38 60.79 -36.65
CA PRO A 2 8.43 59.45 -36.01
C PRO A 2 7.77 58.36 -36.92
N ALA A 3 8.25 57.10 -37.03
CA ALA A 3 8.34 55.99 -36.05
C ALA A 3 6.94 55.57 -35.54
N GLY A 4 6.34 54.42 -35.86
CA GLY A 4 6.89 53.08 -36.11
C GLY A 4 6.27 52.15 -35.07
N ALA A 5 5.07 51.63 -35.33
CA ALA A 5 4.33 50.77 -34.39
C ALA A 5 4.93 49.37 -34.40
N LEU A 6 5.60 49.00 -33.30
CA LEU A 6 6.06 47.65 -33.03
C LEU A 6 4.97 46.91 -32.25
N ASP A 7 4.47 45.85 -32.86
CA ASP A 7 3.58 44.86 -32.28
C ASP A 7 4.36 44.09 -31.20
N LEU A 8 3.89 44.14 -29.95
CA LEU A 8 4.52 43.43 -28.83
C LEU A 8 3.99 41.98 -28.80
N PRO A 9 4.85 40.95 -28.75
CA PRO A 9 4.40 39.57 -28.68
C PRO A 9 3.65 39.32 -27.37
N GLY A 10 2.51 38.64 -27.49
CA GLY A 10 1.63 38.28 -26.38
C GLY A 10 2.37 37.60 -25.23
N THR A 11 2.07 38.06 -24.03
CA THR A 11 2.63 37.61 -22.76
C THR A 11 2.47 36.08 -22.62
N PRO A 12 3.55 35.29 -22.42
CA PRO A 12 3.46 33.83 -22.20
C PRO A 12 2.81 33.42 -20.88
N GLY A 13 2.35 34.38 -20.06
CA GLY A 13 1.96 34.18 -18.67
C GLY A 13 0.61 33.49 -18.47
N ALA A 14 -0.30 33.52 -19.45
CA ALA A 14 -1.65 32.98 -19.27
C ALA A 14 -1.71 31.44 -19.30
N ALA A 15 -0.79 30.79 -20.04
CA ALA A 15 -0.73 29.33 -20.11
C ALA A 15 0.04 28.72 -18.93
N LEU A 16 1.04 29.43 -18.40
CA LEU A 16 1.82 29.03 -17.23
C LEU A 16 1.08 29.26 -15.90
N ALA A 17 0.14 30.22 -15.85
CA ALA A 17 -0.70 30.48 -14.67
C ALA A 17 -1.87 29.48 -14.51
N ARG A 18 -2.23 28.72 -15.54
CA ARG A 18 -3.35 27.75 -15.49
C ARG A 18 -3.02 26.42 -14.84
N ARG A 19 -1.76 26.14 -14.50
CA ARG A 19 -1.33 24.87 -13.87
C ARG A 19 -1.53 24.82 -12.35
N ALA A 20 -2.08 25.87 -11.73
CA ALA A 20 -2.19 26.02 -10.28
C ALA A 20 -3.62 25.98 -9.73
N ILE A 21 -4.63 25.51 -10.49
CA ILE A 21 -6.05 25.67 -10.10
C ILE A 21 -6.74 24.35 -9.70
N ASP A 22 -6.31 23.21 -10.24
CA ASP A 22 -6.93 21.92 -9.91
C ASP A 22 -6.01 21.03 -9.08
N PRO A 23 -6.52 20.39 -8.01
CA PRO A 23 -5.74 19.44 -7.24
C PRO A 23 -5.31 18.26 -8.13
N PRO A 24 -4.16 17.61 -7.83
CA PRO A 24 -3.66 16.46 -8.58
C PRO A 24 -4.73 15.37 -8.84
N PRO A 25 -4.60 14.59 -9.93
CA PRO A 25 -5.59 13.58 -10.32
C PRO A 25 -6.04 12.64 -9.20
N TRP A 26 -5.13 12.23 -8.31
CA TRP A 26 -5.40 11.32 -7.22
C TRP A 26 -6.33 11.86 -6.12
N HIS A 27 -6.42 13.18 -5.98
CA HIS A 27 -7.40 13.80 -5.07
C HIS A 27 -8.79 13.93 -5.71
N ARG A 28 -8.87 13.95 -7.04
CA ARG A 28 -10.12 14.08 -7.83
C ARG A 28 -10.70 12.75 -8.33
N PHE A 29 -9.94 11.66 -8.25
CA PHE A 29 -10.41 10.35 -8.66
C PHE A 29 -11.59 9.88 -7.78
N PRO A 30 -12.62 9.21 -8.34
CA PRO A 30 -13.77 8.72 -7.57
C PRO A 30 -13.36 7.90 -6.34
N ARG A 31 -14.18 7.97 -5.30
CA ARG A 31 -13.99 7.22 -4.05
C ARG A 31 -14.93 6.01 -4.02
N GLY A 32 -14.66 5.08 -3.11
CA GLY A 32 -15.51 3.91 -2.88
C GLY A 32 -14.85 2.61 -3.35
N ALA A 33 -15.48 1.48 -2.99
CA ALA A 33 -14.92 0.14 -3.20
C ALA A 33 -14.55 -0.12 -4.66
N LEU A 34 -15.49 0.05 -5.60
CA LEU A 34 -15.24 -0.19 -7.04
C LEU A 34 -14.06 0.62 -7.61
N ALA A 35 -13.91 1.88 -7.18
CA ALA A 35 -12.79 2.71 -7.60
C ALA A 35 -11.48 2.27 -6.96
N GLY A 36 -11.54 1.75 -5.73
CA GLY A 36 -10.41 1.11 -5.06
C GLY A 36 -9.99 -0.17 -5.75
N ASP A 37 -10.91 -1.10 -5.96
CA ASP A 37 -10.67 -2.40 -6.60
C ASP A 37 -9.99 -2.20 -7.96
N PHE A 38 -10.50 -1.27 -8.78
CA PHE A 38 -9.86 -0.93 -10.06
C PHE A 38 -8.41 -0.44 -9.92
N LEU A 39 -8.07 0.32 -8.86
CA LEU A 39 -6.70 0.75 -8.62
C LEU A 39 -5.80 -0.42 -8.18
N HIS A 40 -6.33 -1.38 -7.41
CA HIS A 40 -5.60 -2.60 -7.05
C HIS A 40 -5.33 -3.43 -8.31
N ASP A 41 -6.35 -3.72 -9.13
CA ASP A 41 -6.20 -4.45 -10.39
C ASP A 41 -5.16 -3.79 -11.32
N LEU A 42 -5.12 -2.46 -11.35
CA LEU A 42 -4.17 -1.72 -12.17
C LEU A 42 -2.75 -1.84 -11.64
N LEU A 43 -2.56 -1.76 -10.31
CA LEU A 43 -1.25 -1.87 -9.68
C LEU A 43 -0.71 -3.28 -9.71
N GLU A 44 -1.57 -4.29 -9.56
CA GLU A 44 -1.22 -5.69 -9.74
C GLU A 44 -0.70 -5.94 -11.15
N TRP A 45 -1.45 -5.48 -12.18
CA TRP A 45 -0.99 -5.60 -13.56
C TRP A 45 0.33 -4.84 -13.79
N LEU A 46 0.47 -3.62 -13.28
CA LEU A 46 1.71 -2.87 -13.40
C LEU A 46 2.88 -3.59 -12.71
N ALA A 47 2.65 -4.22 -11.57
CA ALA A 47 3.66 -5.01 -10.86
C ALA A 47 4.09 -6.23 -11.70
N ALA A 48 3.14 -6.95 -12.29
CA ALA A 48 3.42 -8.07 -13.20
C ALA A 48 4.28 -7.65 -14.42
N GLU A 49 4.15 -6.39 -14.84
CA GLU A 49 4.96 -5.77 -15.91
C GLU A 49 6.24 -5.08 -15.36
N GLY A 50 6.65 -5.39 -14.13
CA GLY A 50 7.87 -4.88 -13.50
C GLY A 50 7.82 -3.37 -13.21
N PHE A 51 6.63 -2.80 -13.04
CA PHE A 51 6.37 -1.38 -12.85
C PHE A 51 6.95 -0.47 -13.96
N ALA A 52 7.16 -1.01 -15.17
CA ALA A 52 7.88 -0.37 -16.27
C ALA A 52 7.02 0.64 -17.07
N LEU A 53 6.34 1.57 -16.38
CA LEU A 53 5.47 2.57 -17.00
C LEU A 53 6.23 3.79 -17.54
N ALA A 54 7.24 4.28 -16.82
CA ALA A 54 7.94 5.52 -17.16
C ALA A 54 8.71 5.40 -18.49
N GLY A 55 8.40 6.28 -19.45
CA GLY A 55 9.04 6.28 -20.77
C GLY A 55 8.63 5.13 -21.69
N ASN A 56 7.58 4.39 -21.33
CA ASN A 56 7.08 3.24 -22.09
C ASN A 56 5.72 3.55 -22.71
N GLU A 57 5.72 4.09 -23.93
CA GLU A 57 4.50 4.47 -24.66
C GLU A 57 3.54 3.29 -24.86
N GLY A 58 4.07 2.08 -25.04
CA GLY A 58 3.26 0.86 -25.17
C GLY A 58 2.49 0.54 -23.89
N MET A 59 3.15 0.68 -22.73
CA MET A 59 2.54 0.49 -21.42
C MET A 59 1.49 1.57 -21.12
N GLU A 60 1.77 2.83 -21.43
CA GLU A 60 0.82 3.93 -21.27
C GLU A 60 -0.43 3.72 -22.14
N ALA A 61 -0.25 3.29 -23.39
CA ALA A 61 -1.36 2.93 -24.26
C ALA A 61 -2.17 1.74 -23.72
N ALA A 62 -1.50 0.74 -23.13
CA ALA A 62 -2.17 -0.40 -22.48
C ALA A 62 -2.98 0.01 -21.25
N LEU A 63 -2.43 0.89 -20.41
CA LEU A 63 -3.08 1.46 -19.24
C LEU A 63 -4.37 2.21 -19.66
N ARG A 64 -4.28 3.06 -20.70
CA ARG A 64 -5.45 3.78 -21.24
C ARG A 64 -6.56 2.85 -21.70
N ARG A 65 -6.22 1.80 -22.46
CA ARG A 65 -7.20 0.77 -22.88
C ARG A 65 -7.84 0.04 -21.69
N ARG A 66 -7.11 -0.16 -20.59
CA ARG A 66 -7.67 -0.71 -19.35
C ARG A 66 -8.67 0.27 -18.72
N CYS A 67 -8.34 1.56 -18.65
CA CYS A 67 -9.26 2.59 -18.19
C CYS A 67 -10.55 2.61 -19.03
N GLU A 68 -10.45 2.59 -20.36
CA GLU A 68 -11.61 2.55 -21.25
C GLU A 68 -12.54 1.36 -20.96
N ARG A 69 -11.96 0.15 -20.88
CA ARG A 69 -12.73 -1.07 -20.59
C ARG A 69 -13.38 -1.08 -19.21
N ALA A 70 -12.76 -0.42 -18.23
CA ALA A 70 -13.29 -0.29 -16.88
C ALA A 70 -14.27 0.89 -16.72
N GLY A 71 -14.59 1.63 -17.79
CA GLY A 71 -15.50 2.79 -17.71
C GLY A 71 -14.85 4.08 -17.19
N HIS A 72 -13.52 4.13 -17.14
CA HIS A 72 -12.72 5.29 -16.73
C HIS A 72 -12.00 5.98 -17.90
N GLY A 73 -12.48 5.80 -19.13
CA GLY A 73 -11.84 6.33 -20.34
C GLY A 73 -11.61 7.85 -20.34
N GLU A 74 -12.59 8.62 -19.84
CA GLU A 74 -12.47 10.09 -19.72
C GLU A 74 -11.34 10.55 -18.78
N ARG A 75 -10.84 9.66 -17.92
CA ARG A 75 -9.79 9.92 -16.93
C ARG A 75 -8.51 9.11 -17.21
N ALA A 76 -8.40 8.51 -18.39
CA ALA A 76 -7.28 7.63 -18.72
C ALA A 76 -5.93 8.36 -18.66
N ASP A 77 -5.85 9.58 -19.19
CA ASP A 77 -4.66 10.45 -19.08
C ASP A 77 -4.26 10.73 -17.63
N GLU A 78 -5.25 11.11 -16.82
CA GLU A 78 -5.10 11.41 -15.40
C GLU A 78 -4.60 10.20 -14.61
N LEU A 79 -5.06 9.00 -14.95
CA LEU A 79 -4.59 7.75 -14.35
C LEU A 79 -3.18 7.37 -14.78
N VAL A 80 -2.79 7.61 -16.05
CA VAL A 80 -1.40 7.43 -16.49
C VAL A 80 -0.48 8.36 -15.70
N GLU A 81 -0.86 9.63 -15.57
CA GLU A 81 -0.10 10.61 -14.78
C GLU A 81 0.03 10.17 -13.32
N TRP A 82 -1.08 9.76 -12.69
CA TRP A 82 -1.06 9.29 -11.31
C TRP A 82 -0.18 8.06 -11.14
N MET A 83 -0.35 7.02 -11.96
CA MET A 83 0.46 5.80 -11.84
C MET A 83 1.94 6.09 -12.08
N ARG A 84 2.29 6.97 -13.02
CA ARG A 84 3.69 7.38 -13.22
C ARG A 84 4.26 8.06 -11.98
N ALA A 85 3.53 9.01 -11.39
CA ALA A 85 3.95 9.71 -10.18
C ALA A 85 4.04 8.77 -8.98
N LEU A 86 3.08 7.86 -8.84
CA LEU A 86 3.00 6.87 -7.76
C LEU A 86 4.17 5.89 -7.82
N LEU A 87 4.44 5.30 -8.99
CA LEU A 87 5.51 4.31 -9.16
C LEU A 87 6.91 4.89 -8.98
N ALA A 88 7.08 6.20 -9.24
CA ALA A 88 8.32 6.94 -9.03
C ALA A 88 8.46 7.55 -7.61
N ALA A 89 7.40 7.52 -6.79
CA ALA A 89 7.46 8.04 -5.44
C ALA A 89 8.35 7.16 -4.57
N ARG A 90 9.38 7.75 -3.97
CA ARG A 90 10.26 7.06 -3.02
C ARG A 90 9.51 6.79 -1.72
N LEU A 91 9.43 5.52 -1.34
CA LEU A 91 8.94 5.06 -0.05
C LEU A 91 10.01 5.35 1.02
N PRO A 92 9.74 6.20 2.01
CA PRO A 92 10.71 6.59 3.03
C PRO A 92 11.41 5.41 3.72
N SER A 93 10.68 4.35 4.05
CA SER A 93 11.20 3.21 4.81
C SER A 93 12.13 2.31 4.00
N LEU A 94 12.01 2.33 2.67
CA LEU A 94 12.90 1.59 1.78
C LEU A 94 14.04 2.47 1.24
N GLY A 95 13.81 3.78 1.10
CA GLY A 95 14.69 4.59 0.28
C GLY A 95 14.68 4.13 -1.19
N ALA A 96 13.56 3.61 -1.68
CA ALA A 96 13.38 3.13 -3.05
C ALA A 96 11.96 3.43 -3.54
N ALA A 97 11.76 3.50 -4.84
CA ALA A 97 10.44 3.60 -5.44
C ALA A 97 9.94 2.21 -5.89
N LEU A 98 8.63 2.06 -6.15
CA LEU A 98 8.09 0.78 -6.63
C LEU A 98 8.75 0.33 -7.93
N GLN A 99 9.02 1.27 -8.85
CA GLN A 99 9.72 0.99 -10.11
C GLN A 99 11.18 0.52 -9.95
N ASP A 100 11.75 0.60 -8.75
CA ASP A 100 13.10 0.11 -8.46
C ASP A 100 13.09 -1.34 -7.95
N LEU A 101 11.92 -1.89 -7.59
CA LEU A 101 11.76 -3.25 -7.11
C LEU A 101 11.90 -4.26 -8.27
N ARG A 102 12.41 -5.46 -7.95
CA ARG A 102 12.74 -6.49 -8.97
C ARG A 102 12.19 -7.86 -8.63
N VAL A 103 12.28 -8.26 -7.37
CA VAL A 103 11.75 -9.53 -6.89
C VAL A 103 10.42 -9.26 -6.21
N LEU A 104 9.34 -9.67 -6.85
CA LEU A 104 7.96 -9.37 -6.45
C LEU A 104 7.05 -10.58 -6.67
N ILE A 105 6.07 -10.70 -5.78
CA ILE A 105 4.92 -11.59 -5.84
C ILE A 105 3.70 -10.69 -5.66
N THR A 106 2.84 -10.66 -6.66
CA THR A 106 1.56 -9.94 -6.63
C THR A 106 0.47 -10.85 -6.07
N GLU A 107 -0.50 -10.26 -5.36
CA GLU A 107 -1.63 -10.97 -4.77
C GLU A 107 -1.23 -12.29 -4.09
N MET A 108 -0.25 -12.22 -3.18
CA MET A 108 0.22 -13.42 -2.49
C MET A 108 -0.92 -13.98 -1.63
N GLU A 109 -1.54 -15.05 -2.14
CA GLU A 109 -2.53 -15.84 -1.44
C GLU A 109 -1.88 -16.61 -0.28
N PHE A 110 -2.56 -16.61 0.87
CA PHE A 110 -2.15 -17.41 2.01
C PHE A 110 -3.33 -18.05 2.73
N TRP A 111 -3.01 -19.15 3.40
CA TRP A 111 -3.95 -19.97 4.15
C TRP A 111 -3.34 -20.24 5.52
N LEU A 112 -4.00 -19.76 6.57
CA LEU A 112 -3.61 -20.00 7.95
C LEU A 112 -4.69 -20.87 8.62
N PRO A 113 -4.41 -22.17 8.84
CA PRO A 113 -5.31 -23.02 9.60
C PRO A 113 -5.52 -22.46 11.00
N SER A 114 -6.76 -22.50 11.46
CA SER A 114 -7.18 -22.03 12.76
C SER A 114 -8.24 -22.97 13.31
N ALA A 115 -7.97 -23.57 14.48
CA ALA A 115 -8.95 -24.45 15.11
C ALA A 115 -10.01 -23.63 15.87
N HIS A 116 -9.59 -22.68 16.73
CA HIS A 116 -10.46 -21.90 17.61
C HIS A 116 -9.95 -20.45 17.84
N LEU A 117 -9.39 -19.78 16.81
CA LEU A 117 -8.76 -18.47 17.03
C LEU A 117 -9.78 -17.43 17.50
N GLN A 118 -9.60 -16.97 18.74
CA GLN A 118 -10.43 -15.92 19.31
C GLN A 118 -10.00 -14.56 18.77
N ALA A 119 -10.90 -13.87 18.07
CA ALA A 119 -10.62 -12.54 17.54
C ALA A 119 -10.20 -11.55 18.64
N GLN A 120 -10.71 -11.68 19.86
CA GLN A 120 -10.32 -10.85 21.01
C GLN A 120 -8.87 -11.07 21.45
N ALA A 121 -8.33 -12.29 21.30
CA ALA A 121 -6.93 -12.56 21.63
C ALA A 121 -6.00 -11.84 20.64
N VAL A 122 -6.33 -11.90 19.35
CA VAL A 122 -5.63 -11.16 18.28
C VAL A 122 -5.75 -9.65 18.51
N ASP A 123 -6.94 -9.18 18.83
CA ASP A 123 -7.22 -7.77 19.11
C ASP A 123 -6.36 -7.25 20.26
N ALA A 124 -6.38 -7.96 21.40
CA ALA A 124 -5.60 -7.60 22.58
C ALA A 124 -4.09 -7.63 22.30
N LEU A 125 -3.62 -8.59 21.50
CA LEU A 125 -2.22 -8.69 21.11
C LEU A 125 -1.81 -7.49 20.25
N CYS A 126 -2.59 -7.15 19.22
CA CYS A 126 -2.32 -6.01 18.35
C CYS A 126 -2.37 -4.67 19.12
N GLN A 127 -3.35 -4.49 20.00
CA GLN A 127 -3.45 -3.26 20.81
C GLN A 127 -2.24 -3.04 21.72
N ARG A 128 -1.64 -4.11 22.27
CA ARG A 128 -0.45 -4.00 23.14
C ARG A 128 0.84 -3.68 22.40
N ARG A 129 0.90 -3.96 21.10
CA ARG A 129 2.16 -4.03 20.34
C ARG A 129 2.20 -3.13 19.12
N LEU A 130 1.06 -2.67 18.61
CA LEU A 130 0.93 -1.90 17.37
C LEU A 130 0.20 -0.56 17.58
N LEU A 131 0.64 0.44 16.82
CA LEU A 131 0.07 1.79 16.77
C LEU A 131 0.01 2.49 18.14
N ASN A 132 0.96 2.23 19.03
CA ASN A 132 1.21 2.99 20.27
C ASN A 132 -0.03 3.34 21.12
N GLY A 133 -1.00 2.41 21.22
CA GLY A 133 -2.22 2.63 22.02
C GLY A 133 -3.29 3.52 21.37
N GLN A 134 -3.18 3.80 20.07
CA GLN A 134 -4.19 4.56 19.32
C GLN A 134 -5.59 3.94 19.46
N PRO A 135 -6.63 4.74 19.75
CA PRO A 135 -8.01 4.26 19.83
C PRO A 135 -8.43 3.61 18.51
N ARG A 136 -9.06 2.43 18.61
CA ARG A 136 -9.52 1.67 17.45
C ARG A 136 -10.81 0.92 17.75
N PRO A 137 -11.66 0.65 16.75
CA PRO A 137 -12.82 -0.22 16.93
C PRO A 137 -12.40 -1.61 17.42
N ALA A 138 -13.11 -2.17 18.39
CA ALA A 138 -12.86 -3.54 18.84
C ALA A 138 -13.15 -4.53 17.70
N LEU A 139 -12.40 -5.64 17.66
CA LEU A 139 -12.78 -6.75 16.78
C LEU A 139 -14.10 -7.38 17.26
N PRO A 140 -14.92 -7.90 16.34
CA PRO A 140 -16.14 -8.59 16.74
C PRO A 140 -15.80 -9.79 17.64
N GLN A 141 -16.64 -10.04 18.63
CA GLN A 141 -16.49 -11.19 19.51
C GLN A 141 -16.85 -12.47 18.75
N ARG A 142 -15.85 -13.05 18.08
CA ARG A 142 -16.01 -14.21 17.21
C ARG A 142 -14.85 -15.16 17.39
N GLU A 143 -15.18 -16.44 17.33
CA GLU A 143 -14.22 -17.51 17.18
C GLU A 143 -14.14 -17.88 15.70
N LEU A 144 -12.93 -17.99 15.19
CA LEU A 144 -12.66 -18.42 13.83
C LEU A 144 -12.27 -19.90 13.86
N HIS A 145 -13.06 -20.71 13.19
CA HIS A 145 -12.77 -22.13 12.96
C HIS A 145 -12.57 -22.37 11.47
N GLY A 146 -11.57 -23.18 11.12
CA GLY A 146 -11.26 -23.57 9.74
C GLY A 146 -9.99 -22.90 9.24
N MET A 147 -10.10 -22.08 8.20
CA MET A 147 -8.94 -21.44 7.57
C MET A 147 -9.17 -19.94 7.45
N LEU A 148 -8.17 -19.17 7.89
CA LEU A 148 -8.05 -17.76 7.59
C LEU A 148 -7.36 -17.64 6.23
N MET A 149 -8.08 -17.08 5.26
CA MET A 149 -7.59 -16.82 3.91
C MET A 149 -7.38 -15.33 3.73
N GLY A 150 -6.39 -14.95 2.94
CA GLY A 150 -6.20 -13.57 2.53
C GLY A 150 -5.21 -13.46 1.38
N PHE A 151 -5.12 -12.24 0.85
CA PHE A 151 -4.26 -11.87 -0.26
C PHE A 151 -3.49 -10.61 0.15
N ALA A 152 -2.16 -10.68 0.12
CA ALA A 152 -1.33 -9.50 0.26
C ALA A 152 -1.06 -8.91 -1.13
N ASP A 153 -1.38 -7.63 -1.35
CA ASP A 153 -1.29 -7.00 -2.69
C ASP A 153 0.09 -7.18 -3.33
N LEU A 154 1.15 -6.92 -2.54
CA LEU A 154 2.53 -7.05 -2.99
C LEU A 154 3.41 -7.63 -1.88
N VAL A 155 4.14 -8.69 -2.20
CA VAL A 155 5.28 -9.17 -1.41
C VAL A 155 6.53 -9.00 -2.26
N PHE A 156 7.58 -8.42 -1.68
CA PHE A 156 8.81 -8.16 -2.44
C PHE A 156 10.05 -8.29 -1.58
N GLU A 157 11.18 -8.46 -2.25
CA GLU A 157 12.50 -8.39 -1.63
C GLU A 157 13.20 -7.10 -2.06
N HIS A 158 13.83 -6.44 -1.08
CA HIS A 158 14.67 -5.27 -1.29
C HIS A 158 15.84 -5.30 -0.31
N GLU A 159 17.07 -5.26 -0.83
CA GLU A 159 18.32 -5.24 -0.07
C GLU A 159 18.45 -6.37 0.97
N GLY A 160 18.03 -7.58 0.60
CA GLY A 160 18.05 -8.78 1.43
C GLY A 160 16.89 -8.88 2.43
N ARG A 161 15.93 -7.94 2.38
CA ARG A 161 14.78 -7.90 3.30
C ARG A 161 13.47 -8.11 2.55
N TYR A 162 12.59 -8.91 3.11
CA TYR A 162 11.28 -9.25 2.56
C TYR A 162 10.18 -8.43 3.23
N TRP A 163 9.31 -7.85 2.42
CA TRP A 163 8.29 -6.92 2.85
C TRP A 163 6.92 -7.35 2.36
N VAL A 164 5.89 -6.95 3.11
CA VAL A 164 4.52 -6.89 2.58
C VAL A 164 4.19 -5.43 2.31
N LEU A 165 3.53 -5.13 1.20
CA LEU A 165 2.92 -3.85 0.93
C LEU A 165 1.45 -4.04 0.56
N ASP A 166 0.60 -3.19 1.14
CA ASP A 166 -0.84 -3.13 0.86
C ASP A 166 -1.21 -1.72 0.40
N TYR A 167 -1.94 -1.62 -0.70
CA TYR A 167 -2.35 -0.38 -1.32
C TYR A 167 -3.65 0.12 -0.70
N LYS A 168 -3.73 1.40 -0.36
CA LYS A 168 -4.93 2.00 0.24
C LYS A 168 -5.41 3.19 -0.57
N SER A 169 -6.61 3.10 -1.12
CA SER A 169 -7.25 4.19 -1.88
C SER A 169 -8.07 5.16 -1.00
N ASN A 170 -7.97 5.02 0.34
CA ASN A 170 -8.66 5.86 1.33
C ASN A 170 -8.43 7.36 1.07
N SER A 171 -9.50 8.15 1.17
CA SER A 171 -9.43 9.61 1.10
C SER A 171 -9.45 10.17 2.53
N LEU A 172 -8.34 10.77 2.96
CA LEU A 172 -8.20 11.35 4.30
C LEU A 172 -8.49 12.87 4.33
N GLY A 173 -8.57 13.49 3.16
CA GLY A 173 -8.91 14.90 3.01
C GLY A 173 -8.96 15.30 1.54
N GLN A 174 -8.82 16.60 1.29
CA GLN A 174 -8.95 17.20 -0.06
C GLN A 174 -7.62 17.29 -0.82
N ASP A 175 -6.49 17.23 -0.11
CA ASP A 175 -5.15 17.39 -0.66
C ASP A 175 -4.10 16.59 0.14
N GLY A 176 -2.83 16.70 -0.27
CA GLY A 176 -1.71 16.02 0.35
C GLY A 176 -1.49 16.35 1.83
N ALA A 177 -1.90 17.54 2.31
CA ALA A 177 -1.70 17.93 3.70
C ALA A 177 -2.49 17.04 4.68
N ALA A 178 -3.54 16.37 4.20
CA ALA A 178 -4.32 15.41 4.99
C ALA A 178 -3.65 14.03 5.17
N TYR A 179 -2.46 13.81 4.59
CA TYR A 179 -1.72 12.54 4.67
C TYR A 179 -0.42 12.74 5.45
N ASP A 180 -0.54 13.34 6.64
CA ASP A 180 0.53 13.32 7.64
C ASP A 180 0.54 11.99 8.42
N HIS A 181 1.61 11.75 9.17
CA HIS A 181 1.78 10.49 9.90
C HIS A 181 0.64 10.22 10.89
N ALA A 182 0.11 11.24 11.57
CA ALA A 182 -0.96 11.07 12.55
C ALA A 182 -2.29 10.69 11.89
N ALA A 183 -2.61 11.30 10.74
CA ALA A 183 -3.77 10.97 9.94
C ALA A 183 -3.67 9.54 9.38
N LEU A 184 -2.49 9.14 8.88
CA LEU A 184 -2.26 7.77 8.43
C LEU A 184 -2.40 6.78 9.60
N GLU A 185 -1.81 7.06 10.76
CA GLU A 185 -1.92 6.20 11.94
C GLU A 185 -3.37 6.04 12.42
N ALA A 186 -4.13 7.13 12.43
CA ALA A 186 -5.55 7.12 12.78
C ALA A 186 -6.36 6.28 11.78
N ALA A 187 -6.04 6.36 10.47
CA ALA A 187 -6.67 5.52 9.45
C ALA A 187 -6.31 4.03 9.63
N MET A 188 -5.05 3.73 9.92
CA MET A 188 -4.58 2.38 10.24
C MET A 188 -5.36 1.79 11.41
N ALA A 189 -5.53 2.56 12.49
CA ALA A 189 -6.28 2.18 13.67
C ALA A 189 -7.78 2.01 13.36
N HIS A 190 -8.39 2.98 12.69
CA HIS A 190 -9.84 2.97 12.40
C HIS A 190 -10.25 1.75 11.56
N HIS A 191 -9.47 1.41 10.54
CA HIS A 191 -9.78 0.31 9.64
C HIS A 191 -9.21 -1.05 10.07
N ARG A 192 -8.57 -1.11 11.25
CA ARG A 192 -7.91 -2.33 11.76
C ARG A 192 -6.87 -2.92 10.82
N TYR A 193 -6.17 -2.04 10.11
CA TYR A 193 -5.04 -2.42 9.26
C TYR A 193 -3.84 -2.91 10.11
N ASP A 194 -3.81 -2.63 11.41
CA ASP A 194 -2.88 -3.27 12.35
C ASP A 194 -3.03 -4.80 12.40
N VAL A 195 -4.27 -5.29 12.44
CA VAL A 195 -4.58 -6.72 12.45
C VAL A 195 -4.26 -7.34 11.10
N GLN A 196 -4.63 -6.66 10.01
CA GLN A 196 -4.30 -7.08 8.65
C GLN A 196 -2.77 -7.23 8.48
N ALA A 197 -2.00 -6.22 8.93
CA ALA A 197 -0.54 -6.26 8.90
C ALA A 197 0.04 -7.45 9.68
N ALA A 198 -0.46 -7.70 10.89
CA ALA A 198 -0.01 -8.83 11.71
C ALA A 198 -0.24 -10.18 11.01
N ILE A 199 -1.42 -10.37 10.43
CA ILE A 199 -1.77 -11.60 9.70
C ILE A 199 -0.90 -11.76 8.45
N TYR A 200 -0.74 -10.71 7.66
CA TYR A 200 0.05 -10.74 6.42
C TYR A 200 1.54 -11.02 6.71
N LEU A 201 2.07 -10.38 7.74
CA LEU A 201 3.44 -10.61 8.17
C LEU A 201 3.63 -12.02 8.74
N LEU A 202 2.64 -12.58 9.44
CA LEU A 202 2.73 -13.97 9.89
C LEU A 202 2.76 -14.92 8.69
N ALA A 203 1.91 -14.71 7.69
CA ALA A 203 1.91 -15.51 6.47
C ALA A 203 3.29 -15.45 5.76
N LEU A 204 3.83 -14.24 5.56
CA LEU A 204 5.17 -14.06 4.99
C LEU A 204 6.24 -14.73 5.86
N HIS A 205 6.16 -14.57 7.17
CA HIS A 205 7.11 -15.13 8.12
C HIS A 205 7.14 -16.66 8.07
N ARG A 206 5.97 -17.31 8.04
CA ARG A 206 5.84 -18.76 7.85
C ARG A 206 6.38 -19.21 6.49
N LEU A 207 6.08 -18.46 5.42
CA LEU A 207 6.59 -18.75 4.08
C LEU A 207 8.12 -18.72 4.05
N LEU A 208 8.74 -17.69 4.63
CA LEU A 208 10.19 -17.56 4.71
C LEU A 208 10.82 -18.68 5.55
N ARG A 209 10.24 -19.01 6.72
CA ARG A 209 10.66 -20.18 7.52
C ARG A 209 10.64 -21.46 6.68
N ALA A 210 9.56 -21.69 5.93
CA ALA A 210 9.39 -22.89 5.13
C ALA A 210 10.35 -22.97 3.93
N ARG A 211 10.68 -21.83 3.31
CA ARG A 211 11.54 -21.78 2.11
C ARG A 211 13.02 -21.73 2.43
N LEU A 212 13.41 -20.97 3.46
CA LEU A 212 14.81 -20.73 3.80
C LEU A 212 15.30 -21.64 4.93
N GLY A 213 14.40 -22.24 5.71
CA GLY A 213 14.74 -23.17 6.79
C GLY A 213 15.72 -22.58 7.79
N ALA A 214 16.80 -23.30 8.08
CA ALA A 214 17.83 -22.87 9.03
C ALA A 214 18.59 -21.60 8.61
N ALA A 215 18.50 -21.18 7.34
CA ALA A 215 19.11 -19.95 6.86
C ALA A 215 18.22 -18.69 7.09
N TYR A 216 17.00 -18.86 7.60
CA TYR A 216 16.12 -17.73 7.88
C TYR A 216 16.51 -17.04 9.20
N GLU A 217 16.96 -15.79 9.10
CA GLU A 217 17.22 -14.90 10.23
C GLU A 217 16.16 -13.78 10.25
N PRO A 218 15.04 -13.92 10.99
CA PRO A 218 13.92 -12.99 10.92
C PRO A 218 14.29 -11.53 11.19
N ALA A 219 15.16 -11.30 12.18
CA ALA A 219 15.61 -9.96 12.56
C ALA A 219 16.43 -9.25 11.45
N ARG A 220 16.98 -10.01 10.50
CA ARG A 220 17.74 -9.48 9.37
C ARG A 220 16.90 -9.40 8.11
N GLN A 221 16.13 -10.46 7.85
CA GLN A 221 15.49 -10.68 6.56
C GLN A 221 14.02 -10.27 6.55
N LEU A 222 13.34 -10.11 7.67
CA LEU A 222 11.99 -9.55 7.68
C LEU A 222 12.09 -8.02 7.66
N GLY A 223 11.44 -7.40 6.67
CA GLY A 223 11.36 -5.96 6.48
C GLY A 223 10.33 -5.30 7.40
N GLY A 224 9.10 -5.81 7.31
CA GLY A 224 7.92 -5.24 7.92
C GLY A 224 6.79 -5.12 6.91
N ALA A 225 5.73 -4.42 7.29
CA ALA A 225 4.59 -4.13 6.43
C ALA A 225 4.57 -2.64 6.07
N LEU A 226 4.27 -2.34 4.81
CA LEU A 226 4.09 -0.98 4.29
C LEU A 226 2.64 -0.81 3.85
N TYR A 227 2.00 0.25 4.30
CA TYR A 227 0.67 0.63 3.83
C TYR A 227 0.81 1.88 2.98
N PHE A 228 0.51 1.74 1.69
CA PHE A 228 0.71 2.82 0.73
C PHE A 228 -0.62 3.47 0.36
N PHE A 229 -0.92 4.58 1.02
CA PHE A 229 -2.08 5.43 0.76
C PHE A 229 -1.87 6.17 -0.56
N LEU A 230 -2.46 5.64 -1.63
CA LEU A 230 -2.21 6.01 -3.02
C LEU A 230 -2.45 7.50 -3.33
N ARG A 231 -3.35 8.12 -2.57
CA ARG A 231 -3.72 9.53 -2.68
C ARG A 231 -2.82 10.47 -1.88
N GLY A 232 -1.94 9.93 -1.05
CA GLY A 232 -1.06 10.69 -0.16
C GLY A 232 0.36 10.88 -0.67
N ILE A 233 0.66 10.54 -1.92
CA ILE A 233 2.04 10.57 -2.47
C ILE A 233 2.70 11.95 -2.44
N ASP A 234 1.89 13.01 -2.44
CA ASP A 234 2.27 14.42 -2.31
C ASP A 234 2.17 14.94 -0.86
N GLY A 235 1.78 14.09 0.09
CA GLY A 235 1.63 14.45 1.50
C GLY A 235 2.92 14.38 2.32
N PRO A 236 2.90 14.88 3.56
CA PRO A 236 4.07 14.90 4.45
C PRO A 236 4.67 13.50 4.70
N ALA A 237 3.83 12.47 4.83
CA ALA A 237 4.28 11.09 5.01
C ALA A 237 4.54 10.35 3.68
N ARG A 238 4.40 11.03 2.54
CA ARG A 238 4.55 10.44 1.18
C ARG A 238 3.62 9.25 0.95
N GLY A 239 2.48 9.24 1.62
CA GLY A 239 1.49 8.16 1.56
C GLY A 239 1.91 6.88 2.26
N GLU A 240 3.09 6.82 2.89
CA GLU A 240 3.58 5.61 3.54
C GLU A 240 3.27 5.61 5.04
N TYR A 241 2.65 4.52 5.52
CA TYR A 241 2.71 4.13 6.91
C TYR A 241 3.43 2.79 7.04
N ALA A 242 4.54 2.76 7.78
CA ALA A 242 5.37 1.57 7.93
C ALA A 242 5.25 0.94 9.32
N ILE A 243 5.13 -0.38 9.35
CA ILE A 243 5.23 -1.22 10.56
C ILE A 243 6.52 -2.05 10.40
N PRO A 244 7.66 -1.54 10.88
CA PRO A 244 8.94 -2.22 10.70
C PRO A 244 9.02 -3.48 11.57
N ALA A 245 9.76 -4.49 11.12
CA ALA A 245 10.03 -5.72 11.85
C ALA A 245 10.95 -5.52 13.07
N THR A 246 10.42 -4.87 14.10
CA THR A 246 11.08 -4.70 15.41
C THR A 246 11.07 -6.02 16.20
N PRO A 247 11.91 -6.16 17.24
CA PRO A 247 11.83 -7.30 18.15
C PRO A 247 10.42 -7.52 18.74
N ALA A 248 9.74 -6.44 19.11
CA ALA A 248 8.37 -6.50 19.62
C ALA A 248 7.36 -7.00 18.57
N LEU A 249 7.59 -6.71 17.29
CA LEU A 249 6.78 -7.27 16.20
C LEU A 249 7.09 -8.76 16.00
N LEU A 250 8.35 -9.17 16.06
CA LEU A 250 8.71 -10.60 15.96
C LEU A 250 8.07 -11.42 17.09
N GLU A 251 8.12 -10.92 18.33
CA GLU A 251 7.41 -11.53 19.47
C GLU A 251 5.89 -11.61 19.23
N LEU A 252 5.30 -10.57 18.64
CA LEU A 252 3.89 -10.59 18.25
C LEU A 252 3.63 -11.72 17.26
N LEU A 253 4.44 -11.85 16.21
CA LEU A 253 4.28 -12.88 15.19
C LEU A 253 4.44 -14.28 15.79
N ASP A 254 5.43 -14.50 16.65
CA ASP A 254 5.61 -15.78 17.36
C ASP A 254 4.41 -16.11 18.25
N THR A 255 3.91 -15.11 18.99
CA THR A 255 2.71 -15.31 19.83
C THR A 255 1.48 -15.64 18.98
N LEU A 256 1.29 -14.95 17.86
CA LEU A 256 0.18 -15.21 16.94
C LEU A 256 0.31 -16.58 16.26
N ASP A 257 1.53 -16.99 15.93
CA ASP A 257 1.86 -18.32 15.38
C ASP A 257 1.45 -19.42 16.37
N HIS A 258 1.80 -19.26 17.65
CA HIS A 258 1.41 -20.16 18.73
C HIS A 258 -0.11 -20.20 18.94
N LEU A 259 -0.79 -19.04 18.93
CA LEU A 259 -2.26 -19.01 19.05
C LEU A 259 -2.96 -19.79 17.93
N LEU A 260 -2.37 -19.84 16.73
CA LEU A 260 -2.89 -20.63 15.61
C LEU A 260 -2.50 -22.12 15.69
N ALA A 261 -1.40 -22.47 16.37
CA ALA A 261 -0.83 -23.81 16.43
C ALA A 261 -1.23 -24.64 17.67
N ASP A 262 -1.26 -24.03 18.85
CA ASP A 262 -1.57 -24.71 20.12
C ASP A 262 -2.99 -25.30 20.14
N GLU A 263 -3.88 -24.79 19.29
CA GLU A 263 -5.24 -25.30 19.17
C GLU A 263 -5.39 -26.38 18.08
N ALA A 264 -4.41 -26.53 17.19
CA ALA A 264 -4.40 -27.59 16.18
C ALA A 264 -3.89 -28.93 16.75
N SER A 265 -3.13 -28.91 17.85
CA SER A 265 -2.61 -30.11 18.53
C SER A 265 -3.54 -30.69 19.61
N LEU A 266 -4.68 -30.04 19.86
CA LEU A 266 -5.70 -30.48 20.82
C LEU A 266 -6.93 -31.15 20.16
N ALA A 267 -6.89 -31.36 18.83
CA ALA A 267 -7.88 -32.09 18.04
C ALA A 267 -7.30 -33.44 17.56
#